data_AF-X1FBH3-F1
#
_entry.id   AF-X1FBH3-F1
#
_cell.length_a   1.000
_cell.length_b   1.000
_cell.length_c   1.000
_cell.angle_alpha   90.00
_cell.angle_beta   90.00
_cell.angle_gamma   90.00
#
_symmetry.space_group_name_H-M   'P 1'
#
loop_
_entity.id
_entity.type
_entity.pdbx_description
1 polymer ?
#
loop_
_entity_poly.entity_id
_entity_poly.type
_entity_poly.pdbx_seq_one_letter_code
_entity_poly.pdbx_strand_id
1 'polypeptide(L)'
;SFDEFDIDLIIKSLFISGRYNKLIRGIPQTHWDCRNCSGRGCKICNFTGRQYQTSVEQLVNPEFLRSIQSSDSKFHGAGREDIDVRMLGTGRPFIIELKNPKRRAVDLKKIEKSVNKTNRGKIKISDLKFSNKNEVIVINL
;
A
#
# COMPACT_ATOMS: atom_id res chain seq x y z
N SER A 1 26.56 23.33 -34.85
CA SER A 1 25.43 22.72 -34.15
C SER A 1 26.02 21.70 -33.20
N PHE A 2 25.91 21.89 -31.89
CA PHE A 2 26.23 20.80 -30.96
C PHE A 2 24.96 19.96 -30.84
N ASP A 3 25.07 18.66 -31.06
CA ASP A 3 23.94 17.75 -30.84
C ASP A 3 23.68 17.69 -29.32
N GLU A 4 22.48 18.08 -28.93
CA GLU A 4 22.00 17.98 -27.55
C GLU A 4 21.39 16.58 -27.38
N PHE A 5 21.89 15.82 -26.41
CA PHE A 5 21.34 14.50 -26.07
C PHE A 5 20.87 14.52 -24.63
N ASP A 6 19.69 13.94 -24.41
CA ASP A 6 19.11 13.75 -23.09
C ASP A 6 19.40 12.33 -22.58
N ILE A 7 19.63 12.18 -21.28
CA ILE A 7 19.91 10.90 -20.62
C ILE A 7 18.93 10.70 -19.48
N ASP A 8 18.01 9.76 -19.66
CA ASP A 8 17.02 9.39 -18.65
C ASP A 8 17.45 8.18 -17.81
N LEU A 9 17.35 8.32 -16.48
CA LEU A 9 17.49 7.20 -15.54
C LEU A 9 16.12 6.65 -15.15
N ILE A 10 15.82 5.40 -15.54
CA ILE A 10 14.57 4.72 -15.18
C ILE A 10 14.80 3.70 -14.05
N ILE A 11 14.27 4.00 -12.86
CA ILE A 11 14.32 3.08 -11.71
C ILE A 11 13.07 2.19 -11.71
N LYS A 12 13.24 0.90 -12.04
CA LYS A 12 12.13 -0.07 -12.05
C LYS A 12 11.47 -0.21 -10.67
N SER A 13 10.15 -0.30 -10.61
CA SER A 13 9.41 -0.58 -9.37
C SER A 13 9.88 -1.88 -8.70
N LEU A 14 9.73 -1.94 -7.37
CA LEU A 14 9.90 -3.16 -6.57
C LEU A 14 8.52 -3.67 -6.14
N PHE A 15 8.29 -4.98 -6.24
CA PHE A 15 7.02 -5.58 -5.87
C PHE A 15 7.22 -6.51 -4.68
N ILE A 16 6.34 -6.42 -3.69
CA ILE A 16 6.32 -7.32 -2.53
C ILE A 16 4.89 -7.83 -2.35
N SER A 17 4.72 -9.14 -2.37
CA SER A 17 3.44 -9.80 -2.07
C SER A 17 3.33 -10.07 -0.57
N GLY A 18 2.10 -10.17 -0.08
CA GLY A 18 1.81 -10.60 1.28
C GLY A 18 0.34 -10.92 1.47
N ARG A 19 -0.06 -11.12 2.72
CA ARG A 19 -1.46 -11.23 3.12
C ARG A 19 -1.78 -10.24 4.21
N TYR A 20 -2.99 -9.68 4.24
CA TYR A 20 -3.43 -8.84 5.33
C TYR A 20 -4.71 -9.38 5.99
N ASN A 21 -4.77 -9.27 7.31
CA ASN A 21 -5.99 -9.33 8.08
C ASN A 21 -6.45 -7.92 8.43
N LYS A 22 -7.75 -7.68 8.30
CA LYS A 22 -8.43 -6.45 8.74
C LYS A 22 -9.23 -6.79 9.99
N LEU A 23 -8.77 -6.32 11.14
CA LEU A 23 -9.29 -6.71 12.46
C LEU A 23 -10.40 -5.79 12.95
N ILE A 24 -10.53 -4.60 12.36
CA ILE A 24 -11.56 -3.60 12.68
C ILE A 24 -12.51 -3.38 11.51
N ARG A 25 -13.73 -2.97 11.82
CA ARG A 25 -14.71 -2.45 10.84
C ARG A 25 -14.49 -0.94 10.65
N GLY A 26 -15.08 -0.35 9.63
CA GLY A 26 -15.09 1.10 9.44
C GLY A 26 -13.90 1.67 8.68
N ILE A 27 -13.02 0.83 8.12
CA ILE A 27 -11.93 1.25 7.23
C ILE A 27 -12.06 0.55 5.87
N PRO A 28 -11.93 1.25 4.74
CA PRO A 28 -11.86 0.62 3.43
C PRO A 28 -10.51 -0.09 3.20
N GLN A 29 -10.46 -0.91 2.14
CA GLN A 29 -9.20 -1.51 1.69
C GLN A 29 -8.21 -0.46 1.18
N THR A 30 -8.65 0.40 0.26
CA THR A 30 -7.86 1.51 -0.33
C THR A 30 -8.38 2.86 0.13
N HIS A 31 -7.59 3.92 -0.04
CA HIS A 31 -8.03 5.30 0.21
C HIS A 31 -9.26 5.67 -0.64
N TRP A 32 -10.20 6.42 -0.03
CA TRP A 32 -11.40 6.95 -0.70
C TRP A 32 -11.44 8.46 -0.54
N ASP A 33 -11.49 9.17 -1.66
CA ASP A 33 -11.62 10.63 -1.66
C ASP A 33 -12.94 11.08 -1.05
N CYS A 34 -12.89 12.21 -0.34
CA CYS A 34 -14.09 12.84 0.18
C CYS A 34 -15.03 13.21 -0.96
N ARG A 35 -16.25 12.64 -0.96
CA ARG A 35 -17.27 12.83 -2.00
C ARG A 35 -17.64 14.30 -2.26
N ASN A 36 -17.48 15.17 -1.26
CA ASN A 36 -17.82 16.58 -1.39
C ASN A 36 -16.72 17.41 -2.10
N CYS A 37 -15.46 17.05 -1.94
CA CYS A 37 -14.34 17.87 -2.44
C CYS A 37 -13.41 17.14 -3.42
N SER A 38 -13.65 15.86 -3.67
CA SER A 38 -12.86 15.01 -4.57
C SER A 38 -11.37 15.06 -4.24
N GLY A 39 -11.04 14.82 -2.96
CA GLY A 39 -9.64 14.77 -2.50
C GLY A 39 -9.02 16.12 -2.12
N ARG A 40 -9.62 17.25 -2.50
CA ARG A 40 -9.03 18.59 -2.27
C ARG A 40 -8.96 19.04 -0.81
N GLY A 41 -9.82 18.48 0.04
CA GLY A 41 -10.03 18.95 1.41
C GLY A 41 -11.17 19.98 1.51
N CYS A 42 -12.06 19.80 2.50
CA CYS A 42 -13.13 20.74 2.82
C CYS A 42 -13.54 20.61 4.28
N LYS A 43 -14.38 21.54 4.77
CA LYS A 43 -14.88 21.52 6.16
C LYS A 43 -15.53 20.17 6.55
N ILE A 44 -16.25 19.52 5.63
CA ILE A 44 -16.94 18.24 5.90
C ILE A 44 -15.97 17.12 6.24
N CYS A 45 -14.80 17.07 5.58
CA CYS A 45 -13.78 16.05 5.85
C CYS A 45 -12.65 16.55 6.76
N ASN A 46 -12.87 17.63 7.50
CA ASN A 46 -11.84 18.29 8.32
C ASN A 46 -10.56 18.59 7.52
N PHE A 47 -10.73 19.04 6.28
CA PHE A 47 -9.64 19.39 5.35
C PHE A 47 -8.68 18.24 4.99
N THR A 48 -9.01 17.00 5.35
CA THR A 48 -8.15 15.83 5.04
C THR A 48 -8.21 15.41 3.57
N GLY A 49 -9.27 15.81 2.86
CA GLY A 49 -9.57 15.31 1.52
C GLY A 49 -10.14 13.89 1.50
N ARG A 50 -10.30 13.24 2.65
CA ARG A 50 -10.66 11.80 2.73
C ARG A 50 -12.09 11.57 3.17
N GLN A 51 -12.73 10.55 2.61
CA GLN A 51 -14.04 10.09 3.11
C GLN A 51 -13.89 9.32 4.43
N TYR A 52 -12.81 8.55 4.56
CA TYR A 52 -12.47 7.79 5.77
C TYR A 52 -11.08 8.17 6.24
N GLN A 53 -10.88 8.20 7.55
CA GLN A 53 -9.62 8.67 8.16
C GLN A 53 -8.40 7.84 7.76
N THR A 54 -8.59 6.53 7.57
CA THR A 54 -7.55 5.59 7.17
C THR A 54 -8.09 4.44 6.31
N SER A 55 -7.20 3.63 5.75
CA SER A 55 -7.49 2.42 4.98
C SER A 55 -6.46 1.33 5.32
N VAL A 56 -6.72 0.08 4.91
CA VAL A 56 -5.73 -1.01 5.04
C VAL A 56 -4.42 -0.61 4.35
N GLU A 57 -4.50 -0.12 3.12
CA GLU A 57 -3.38 0.41 2.35
C GLU A 57 -2.55 1.43 3.15
N GLN A 58 -3.20 2.42 3.76
CA GLN A 58 -2.51 3.48 4.52
C GLN A 58 -1.87 2.97 5.82
N LEU A 59 -2.35 1.87 6.38
CA LEU A 59 -1.73 1.23 7.55
C LEU A 59 -0.54 0.34 7.16
N VAL A 60 -0.52 -0.20 5.93
CA VAL A 60 0.54 -1.08 5.41
C VAL A 60 1.70 -0.27 4.85
N ASN A 61 1.44 0.67 3.94
CA ASN A 61 2.47 1.30 3.09
C ASN A 61 3.60 2.06 3.82
N PRO A 62 3.37 2.79 4.94
CA PRO A 62 4.39 3.69 5.50
C PRO A 62 5.72 3.02 5.82
N GLU A 63 5.68 1.80 6.36
CA GLU A 63 6.90 1.09 6.75
C GLU A 63 7.70 0.59 5.54
N PHE A 64 7.02 0.21 4.46
CA PHE A 64 7.66 -0.15 3.20
C PHE A 64 8.35 1.06 2.57
N LEU A 65 7.62 2.18 2.43
CA LEU A 65 8.16 3.43 1.89
C LEU A 65 9.40 3.87 2.66
N ARG A 66 9.36 3.84 3.99
CA ARG A 66 10.47 4.21 4.87
C ARG A 66 11.67 3.27 4.73
N SER A 67 11.45 1.94 4.74
CA SER A 67 12.53 0.95 4.73
C SER A 67 13.23 0.84 3.37
N ILE A 68 12.46 0.95 2.29
CA ILE A 68 12.90 0.77 0.89
C ILE A 68 13.26 2.14 0.28
N GLN A 69 12.90 3.24 0.95
CA GLN A 69 13.12 4.63 0.50
C GLN A 69 12.56 4.84 -0.91
N SER A 70 11.32 4.41 -1.10
CA SER A 70 10.57 4.59 -2.35
C SER A 70 9.84 5.92 -2.31
N SER A 71 9.66 6.55 -3.47
CA SER A 71 8.98 7.86 -3.56
C SER A 71 7.47 7.75 -3.40
N ASP A 72 6.90 6.61 -3.78
CA ASP A 72 5.45 6.36 -3.79
C ASP A 72 5.19 4.84 -3.79
N SER A 73 3.94 4.45 -3.54
CA SER A 73 3.49 3.07 -3.53
C SER A 73 2.11 2.92 -4.15
N LYS A 74 1.85 1.79 -4.79
CA LYS A 74 0.50 1.36 -5.22
C LYS A 74 0.14 0.04 -4.57
N PHE A 75 -1.00 0.00 -3.89
CA PHE A 75 -1.49 -1.21 -3.23
C PHE A 75 -2.48 -1.95 -4.13
N HIS A 76 -2.21 -3.22 -4.37
CA HIS A 76 -3.02 -4.12 -5.20
C HIS A 76 -3.59 -5.21 -4.29
N GLY A 77 -4.88 -5.15 -3.96
CA GLY A 77 -5.54 -6.17 -3.15
C GLY A 77 -6.28 -7.18 -4.02
N ALA A 78 -6.20 -8.47 -3.68
CA ALA A 78 -6.93 -9.52 -4.41
C ALA A 78 -8.42 -9.47 -4.11
N GLY A 79 -9.20 -8.79 -4.96
CA GLY A 79 -10.62 -8.47 -4.71
C GLY A 79 -10.81 -7.41 -3.61
N ARG A 80 -12.08 -7.09 -3.29
CA ARG A 80 -12.46 -6.08 -2.30
C ARG A 80 -13.35 -6.66 -1.21
N GLU A 81 -13.30 -6.07 -0.03
CA GLU A 81 -14.28 -6.28 1.04
C GLU A 81 -14.98 -4.97 1.38
N ASP A 82 -16.21 -5.08 1.87
CA ASP A 82 -16.96 -3.93 2.36
C ASP A 82 -16.32 -3.32 3.61
N ILE A 83 -16.60 -2.04 3.80
CA ILE A 83 -16.01 -1.23 4.87
C ILE A 83 -16.35 -1.78 6.25
N ASP A 84 -17.56 -2.30 6.41
CA ASP A 84 -18.06 -2.88 7.63
C ASP A 84 -17.59 -4.31 7.84
N VAL A 85 -16.92 -4.97 6.88
CA VAL A 85 -16.45 -6.35 7.02
C VAL A 85 -15.05 -6.43 7.66
N ARG A 86 -14.81 -7.47 8.47
CA ARG A 86 -13.47 -7.88 8.93
C ARG A 86 -12.90 -8.95 8.00
N MET A 87 -11.58 -8.93 7.79
CA MET A 87 -10.86 -9.95 7.01
C MET A 87 -10.01 -10.80 7.96
N LEU A 88 -10.53 -11.96 8.35
CA LEU A 88 -9.93 -12.86 9.34
C LEU A 88 -9.27 -14.08 8.65
N GLY A 89 -9.00 -15.15 9.41
CA GLY A 89 -8.36 -16.36 8.89
C GLY A 89 -6.94 -16.09 8.39
N THR A 90 -6.59 -16.66 7.24
CA THR A 90 -5.27 -16.47 6.61
C THR A 90 -5.09 -15.06 6.01
N GLY A 91 -6.11 -14.21 6.02
CA GLY A 91 -6.06 -12.86 5.45
C GLY A 91 -6.26 -12.84 3.94
N ARG A 92 -6.31 -11.66 3.34
CA ARG A 92 -6.46 -11.45 1.89
C ARG A 92 -5.09 -11.19 1.25
N PRO A 93 -4.77 -11.82 0.10
CA PRO A 93 -3.56 -11.52 -0.65
C PRO A 93 -3.50 -10.04 -1.08
N PHE A 94 -2.30 -9.48 -1.08
CA PHE A 94 -2.01 -8.18 -1.67
C PHE A 94 -0.61 -8.17 -2.29
N ILE A 95 -0.38 -7.23 -3.20
CA ILE A 95 0.94 -6.82 -3.67
C ILE A 95 1.08 -5.32 -3.48
N ILE A 96 2.21 -4.90 -2.90
CA ILE A 96 2.63 -3.49 -2.90
C ILE A 96 3.65 -3.28 -4.01
N GLU A 97 3.35 -2.35 -4.91
CA GLU A 97 4.29 -1.83 -5.90
C GLU A 97 4.93 -0.57 -5.34
N LEU A 98 6.26 -0.53 -5.28
CA LEU A 98 7.04 0.56 -4.72
C LEU A 98 7.83 1.25 -5.82
N LYS A 99 7.54 2.53 -6.05
CA LYS A 99 8.10 3.33 -7.14
C LYS A 99 9.43 3.97 -6.75
N ASN A 100 10.37 4.01 -7.68
CA ASN A 100 11.70 4.58 -7.50
C ASN A 100 12.42 4.12 -6.20
N PRO A 101 12.51 2.80 -5.94
CA PRO A 101 13.13 2.30 -4.71
C PRO A 101 14.63 2.62 -4.69
N LYS A 102 15.10 3.28 -3.63
CA LYS A 102 16.55 3.49 -3.40
C LYS A 102 17.22 2.31 -2.72
N ARG A 103 16.46 1.46 -2.00
CA ARG A 103 16.97 0.26 -1.31
C ARG A 103 16.14 -0.97 -1.65
N ARG A 104 16.74 -1.99 -2.26
CA ARG A 104 16.05 -3.25 -2.62
C ARG A 104 16.34 -4.42 -1.67
N ALA A 105 17.53 -4.44 -1.09
CA ALA A 105 17.92 -5.44 -0.09
C ALA A 105 17.39 -5.00 1.28
N VAL A 106 16.25 -5.55 1.69
CA VAL A 106 15.60 -5.29 2.97
C VAL A 106 15.17 -6.58 3.64
N ASP A 107 15.12 -6.58 4.96
CA ASP A 107 14.61 -7.70 5.76
C ASP A 107 13.08 -7.58 5.86
N LEU A 108 12.38 -8.38 5.04
CA LEU A 108 10.92 -8.39 5.02
C LEU A 108 10.31 -8.84 6.35
N LYS A 109 10.98 -9.70 7.12
CA LYS A 109 10.48 -10.12 8.45
C LYS A 109 10.51 -8.97 9.45
N LYS A 110 11.51 -8.07 9.36
CA LYS A 110 11.55 -6.85 10.18
C LYS A 110 10.42 -5.89 9.79
N ILE A 111 10.18 -5.70 8.49
CA ILE A 111 9.07 -4.86 8.00
C ILE A 111 7.74 -5.42 8.49
N GLU A 112 7.51 -6.73 8.33
CA GLU A 112 6.29 -7.41 8.80
C GLU A 112 6.03 -7.18 10.29
N LYS A 113 7.04 -7.44 11.13
CA LYS A 113 6.96 -7.21 12.58
C LYS A 113 6.67 -5.75 12.92
N SER A 114 7.29 -4.81 12.22
CA SER A 114 7.13 -3.37 12.45
C SER A 114 5.72 -2.89 12.09
N VAL A 115 5.19 -3.29 10.92
CA VAL A 115 3.81 -3.00 10.53
C VAL A 115 2.83 -3.60 11.55
N ASN A 116 3.02 -4.85 11.95
CA ASN A 116 2.16 -5.53 12.90
C ASN A 116 2.18 -4.89 14.30
N LYS A 117 3.35 -4.43 14.76
CA LYS A 117 3.50 -3.74 16.04
C LYS A 117 2.80 -2.39 16.03
N THR A 118 3.07 -1.58 15.00
CA THR A 118 2.51 -0.22 14.85
C THR A 118 0.99 -0.23 14.71
N ASN A 119 0.44 -1.27 14.05
CA ASN A 119 -0.98 -1.37 13.74
C ASN A 119 -1.72 -2.42 14.57
N ARG A 120 -1.20 -2.75 15.76
CA ARG A 120 -1.77 -3.76 16.65
C ARG A 120 -3.26 -3.52 16.87
N GLY A 121 -4.07 -4.56 16.67
CA GLY A 121 -5.52 -4.52 16.84
C GLY A 121 -6.29 -3.94 15.65
N LYS A 122 -5.62 -3.34 14.64
CA LYS A 122 -6.27 -2.80 13.43
C LYS A 122 -6.05 -3.69 12.22
N ILE A 123 -4.80 -4.02 11.93
CA ILE A 123 -4.41 -4.93 10.86
C ILE A 123 -3.29 -5.86 11.32
N LYS A 124 -3.12 -6.95 10.57
CA LYS A 124 -1.92 -7.79 10.62
C LYS A 124 -1.52 -8.12 9.19
N ILE A 125 -0.23 -8.09 8.88
CA ILE A 125 0.32 -8.61 7.63
C ILE A 125 1.16 -9.85 7.90
N SER A 126 1.20 -10.76 6.92
CA SER A 126 2.01 -11.98 6.94
C SER A 126 2.49 -12.37 5.54
N ASP A 127 3.37 -13.37 5.49
CA ASP A 127 3.82 -14.05 4.28
C ASP A 127 4.46 -13.13 3.25
N LEU A 128 5.21 -12.13 3.72
CA LEU A 128 5.89 -11.19 2.84
C LEU A 128 6.95 -11.88 1.97
N LYS A 129 6.87 -11.68 0.66
CA LYS A 129 7.83 -12.21 -0.33
C LYS A 129 8.08 -11.18 -1.43
N PHE A 130 9.30 -11.16 -1.96
CA PHE A 130 9.57 -10.41 -3.19
C PHE A 130 8.74 -11.01 -4.34
N SER A 131 8.23 -10.13 -5.18
CA SER A 131 7.28 -10.44 -6.25
C SER A 131 7.66 -9.68 -7.52
N ASN A 132 6.82 -9.73 -8.54
CA ASN A 132 7.02 -9.08 -9.83
C ASN A 132 5.70 -8.57 -10.41
N LYS A 133 5.78 -7.80 -11.51
CA LYS A 133 4.61 -7.21 -12.18
C LYS A 133 3.60 -8.25 -12.68
N ASN A 134 4.02 -9.46 -13.04
CA ASN A 134 3.09 -10.47 -13.58
C ASN A 134 2.16 -11.00 -12.49
N GLU A 135 2.63 -11.11 -11.24
CA GLU A 135 1.79 -11.53 -10.12
C GLU A 135 0.71 -10.51 -9.78
N VAL A 136 0.94 -9.22 -10.06
CA VAL A 136 -0.11 -8.18 -9.95
C VAL A 136 -1.28 -8.48 -10.87
N ILE A 137 -1.02 -8.99 -12.08
CA ILE A 137 -2.07 -9.37 -13.03
C ILE A 137 -2.87 -10.54 -12.45
N VAL A 138 -2.18 -11.54 -11.92
CA VAL A 138 -2.80 -12.77 -11.37
C VAL A 138 -3.74 -12.46 -10.21
N ILE A 139 -3.40 -11.54 -9.30
CA ILE A 139 -4.27 -11.23 -8.15
C ILE A 139 -5.46 -10.33 -8.49
N ASN A 140 -5.45 -9.71 -9.67
CA ASN A 140 -6.53 -8.84 -10.15
C ASN A 140 -7.51 -9.58 -11.09
N LEU A 141 -7.22 -10.84 -11.43
CA LEU A 141 -8.12 -11.77 -12.12
C LEU A 141 -8.99 -12.52 -11.09
#